data_AF-A0A8X6SY91-F1
#
_entry.id   AF-A0A8X6SY91-F1
#
_cell.length_a   1.000
_cell.length_b   1.000
_cell.length_c   1.000
_cell.angle_alpha   90.00
_cell.angle_beta   90.00
_cell.angle_gamma   90.00
#
_symmetry.space_group_name_H-M   'P 1'
#
loop_
_entity.id
_entity.type
_entity.pdbx_description
1 polymer ?
#
loop_
_entity_poly.entity_id
_entity_poly.type
_entity_poly.pdbx_seq_one_letter_code
_entity_poly.pdbx_strand_id
1 'polypeptide(L)'
;MTVSQKADENGEKEYTDIIGGNGWYQIGICIFCFFSAASHCLHDFTMTFFAPNMDHWCARPPEVLRANISLEEWKNLSLPLVESPKGDYEYSQCTMYTNFAQNGSFYPNTNASVIKCTSWEYDTSVYKDTMVDEWDLVCDREWMISMSKTVYMMAFLFSSSLSGQMSDRFGRRKIFLVCLCTFLVFAHLTLLCTNIVMFMVFRFFMALGMTSVYVGSYVILSEIVGVEYRTTYCFAFKYGWTFAYMLMPYIAWLLPSWFWLQFVFTVPWLLLLSAFWIVKETPRWLLTKRRFDELEELLLYAAKKNGKNMNQAASEIKHYISYHSQIKHKENERTGTVVDLLRTPAIRKSTIIIYYSWFINSYIYYALSYNTNDLGGNPYLNFFYSGAVELPEGIIFMFLCRYIGNRRGVWLSHALSGICLIVMVCIPSDIVWLMIFVSMAGKFFSSACFDTVYVYTAEIFPTVVRNVAVGTSSTWARIGALTAPFVHQLAEVTYPWVPMAVPGAMTIVAGLLVLLLPETKDKTLPDTLEEGERFARKQYIDCRAEKCNGFSKEDETGQR
;
A
#
# COMPACT_ATOMS: atom_id res chain seq x y z
N MET A 1 -20.49 4.69 24.71
CA MET A 1 -20.25 6.14 24.88
C MET A 1 -18.80 6.37 25.27
N THR A 2 -17.98 6.74 24.29
CA THR A 2 -16.58 7.14 24.51
C THR A 2 -16.51 8.47 25.28
N VAL A 3 -15.41 8.71 25.99
CA VAL A 3 -15.17 9.94 26.78
C VAL A 3 -15.35 11.23 25.95
N SER A 4 -15.05 11.19 24.65
CA SER A 4 -15.24 12.31 23.71
C SER A 4 -16.74 12.64 23.48
N GLN A 5 -17.62 11.64 23.42
CA GLN A 5 -19.08 11.87 23.28
C GLN A 5 -19.73 12.47 24.54
N LYS A 6 -19.18 12.19 25.73
CA LYS A 6 -19.65 12.83 26.98
C LYS A 6 -19.10 14.24 27.20
N ALA A 7 -17.96 14.57 26.61
CA ALA A 7 -17.41 15.93 26.63
C ALA A 7 -18.26 16.88 25.77
N ASP A 8 -18.73 16.41 24.61
CA ASP A 8 -19.64 17.15 23.72
C ASP A 8 -21.01 17.44 24.38
N GLU A 9 -21.58 16.49 25.14
CA GLU A 9 -22.86 16.72 25.84
C GLU A 9 -22.77 17.73 27.01
N ASN A 10 -21.56 17.98 27.53
CA ASN A 10 -21.31 18.95 28.61
C ASN A 10 -20.73 20.29 28.13
N GLY A 11 -20.51 20.48 26.81
CA GLY A 11 -19.87 21.69 26.27
C GLY A 11 -18.40 21.85 26.68
N GLU A 12 -17.71 20.76 27.02
CA GLU A 12 -16.31 20.78 27.46
C GLU A 12 -15.35 20.72 26.26
N LYS A 13 -14.48 21.73 26.16
CA LYS A 13 -13.48 21.84 25.09
C LYS A 13 -12.50 20.66 25.10
N GLU A 14 -12.23 20.05 23.94
CA GLU A 14 -11.14 19.09 23.82
C GLU A 14 -9.78 19.81 23.96
N TYR A 15 -8.73 19.09 24.37
CA TYR A 15 -7.38 19.66 24.49
C TYR A 15 -6.89 20.28 23.17
N THR A 16 -7.36 19.77 22.03
CA THR A 16 -7.07 20.33 20.70
C THR A 16 -7.64 21.73 20.53
N ASP A 17 -8.80 22.03 21.11
CA ASP A 17 -9.44 23.34 21.01
C ASP A 17 -8.73 24.36 21.89
N ILE A 18 -8.26 23.91 23.06
CA ILE A 18 -7.47 24.72 24.00
C ILE A 18 -6.16 25.19 23.35
N ILE A 19 -5.47 24.29 22.63
CA ILE A 19 -4.23 24.64 21.89
C ILE A 19 -4.50 25.32 20.54
N GLY A 20 -5.75 25.36 20.06
CA GLY A 20 -6.18 26.06 18.85
C GLY A 20 -6.41 25.21 17.60
N GLY A 21 -6.20 23.89 17.65
CA GLY A 21 -6.60 22.91 16.63
C GLY A 21 -5.85 22.94 15.28
N ASN A 22 -5.41 24.12 14.85
CA ASN A 22 -4.71 24.42 13.60
C ASN A 22 -3.80 25.63 13.81
N GLY A 23 -2.50 25.39 13.99
CA GLY A 23 -1.50 26.44 14.16
C GLY A 23 -0.12 25.99 13.72
N TRP A 24 0.88 26.86 13.91
CA TRP A 24 2.26 26.60 13.47
C TRP A 24 2.87 25.33 14.07
N TYR A 25 2.44 24.92 15.26
CA TYR A 25 2.85 23.65 15.85
C TYR A 25 2.35 22.46 15.02
N GLN A 26 1.05 22.42 14.70
CA GLN A 26 0.45 21.37 13.86
C GLN A 26 1.03 21.37 12.45
N ILE A 27 1.19 22.54 11.83
CA ILE A 27 1.72 22.69 10.47
C ILE A 27 3.16 22.17 10.39
N GLY A 28 4.01 22.51 11.37
CA GLY A 28 5.40 22.03 11.41
C GLY A 28 5.50 20.50 11.49
N ILE A 29 4.64 19.87 12.30
CA ILE A 29 4.56 18.41 12.38
C ILE A 29 4.00 17.81 11.09
N CYS A 30 3.00 18.45 10.48
CA CYS A 30 2.44 18.01 9.20
C CYS A 30 3.48 18.00 8.07
N ILE A 31 4.32 19.03 7.97
CA ILE A 31 5.41 19.09 6.99
C ILE A 31 6.39 17.93 7.22
N PHE A 32 6.76 17.67 8.47
CA PHE A 32 7.61 16.53 8.81
C PHE A 32 6.94 15.18 8.43
N CYS A 33 5.65 15.00 8.73
CA CYS A 33 4.92 13.79 8.38
C CYS A 33 4.75 13.63 6.87
N PHE A 34 4.61 14.71 6.11
CA PHE A 34 4.60 14.71 4.64
C PHE A 34 5.90 14.12 4.08
N PHE A 35 7.04 14.59 4.58
CA PHE A 35 8.35 14.05 4.21
C PHE A 35 8.52 12.59 4.63
N SER A 36 8.03 12.21 5.82
CA SER A 36 8.00 10.81 6.25
C SER A 36 7.18 9.91 5.31
N ALA A 37 6.02 10.39 4.82
CA ALA A 37 5.19 9.67 3.86
C ALA A 37 5.87 9.53 2.50
N ALA A 38 6.50 10.60 2.03
CA ALA A 38 7.27 10.63 0.80
C ALA A 38 8.43 9.62 0.82
N SER A 39 9.20 9.58 1.92
CA SER A 39 10.30 8.63 2.11
C SER A 39 9.85 7.17 1.99
N HIS A 40 8.72 6.84 2.61
CA HIS A 40 8.17 5.49 2.59
C HIS A 40 7.82 5.05 1.17
N CYS A 41 7.16 5.93 0.39
CA CYS A 41 6.79 5.63 -1.00
C CYS A 41 8.00 5.34 -1.88
N LEU A 42 9.05 6.18 -1.80
CA LEU A 42 10.26 6.01 -2.61
C LEU A 42 10.84 4.62 -2.42
N HIS A 43 11.00 4.19 -1.17
CA HIS A 43 11.60 2.89 -0.85
C HIS A 43 10.69 1.69 -1.11
N ASP A 44 9.36 1.82 -0.93
CA ASP A 44 8.40 0.73 -1.16
C ASP A 44 8.38 0.29 -2.63
N PHE A 45 8.52 1.26 -3.55
CA PHE A 45 8.49 1.00 -4.98
C PHE A 45 9.84 1.05 -5.69
N THR A 46 10.96 1.29 -4.99
CA THR A 46 12.27 1.39 -5.68
C THR A 46 12.65 0.10 -6.40
N MET A 47 12.16 -1.05 -5.93
CA MET A 47 12.46 -2.35 -6.55
C MET A 47 12.09 -2.40 -8.04
N THR A 48 11.08 -1.65 -8.46
CA THR A 48 10.67 -1.51 -9.86
C THR A 48 11.77 -0.90 -10.74
N PHE A 49 12.69 -0.13 -10.16
CA PHE A 49 13.86 0.44 -10.87
C PHE A 49 15.19 -0.24 -10.53
N PHE A 50 15.29 -0.95 -9.40
CA PHE A 50 16.49 -1.76 -9.10
C PHE A 50 16.58 -3.01 -9.94
N ALA A 51 15.44 -3.65 -10.19
CA ALA A 51 15.34 -4.83 -11.03
C ALA A 51 14.27 -4.63 -12.10
N PRO A 52 14.52 -3.76 -13.09
CA PRO A 52 13.66 -3.65 -14.25
C PRO A 52 13.80 -4.91 -15.11
N ASN A 53 12.78 -5.19 -15.92
CA ASN A 53 12.89 -6.20 -16.95
C ASN A 53 13.85 -5.70 -18.03
N MET A 54 14.95 -6.41 -18.22
CA MET A 54 15.98 -6.08 -19.20
C MET A 54 16.12 -7.22 -20.20
N ASP A 55 16.28 -6.86 -21.46
CA ASP A 55 16.61 -7.83 -22.49
C ASP A 55 18.01 -8.37 -22.23
N HIS A 56 18.09 -9.70 -22.23
CA HIS A 56 19.30 -10.44 -21.92
C HIS A 56 19.45 -11.63 -22.86
N TRP A 57 20.69 -12.08 -23.00
CA TRP A 57 21.04 -13.25 -23.79
C TRP A 57 22.23 -13.95 -23.18
N CYS A 58 22.50 -15.16 -23.66
CA CYS A 58 23.62 -15.95 -23.19
C CYS A 58 24.94 -15.28 -23.56
N ALA A 59 25.83 -15.11 -22.57
CA ALA A 59 27.08 -14.40 -22.75
C ALA A 59 27.96 -15.06 -23.82
N ARG A 60 28.68 -14.25 -24.59
CA ARG A 60 29.61 -14.74 -25.60
C ARG A 60 30.83 -15.37 -24.93
N PRO A 61 31.16 -16.62 -25.27
CA PRO A 61 32.40 -17.23 -24.80
C PRO A 61 33.63 -16.42 -25.20
N PRO A 62 34.75 -16.50 -24.44
CA PRO A 62 35.99 -15.79 -24.76
C PRO A 62 36.55 -16.12 -26.16
N GLU A 63 36.20 -17.28 -26.72
CA GLU A 63 36.57 -17.68 -28.09
C GLU A 63 35.85 -16.85 -29.16
N VAL A 64 34.57 -16.57 -28.95
CA VAL A 64 33.72 -15.76 -29.85
C VAL A 64 34.14 -14.30 -29.80
N LEU A 65 34.45 -13.80 -28.60
CA LEU A 65 34.97 -12.43 -28.41
C LEU A 65 36.33 -12.25 -29.11
N ARG A 66 37.21 -13.26 -29.05
CA ARG A 66 38.50 -13.23 -29.78
C ARG A 66 38.33 -13.29 -31.30
N ALA A 67 37.27 -13.94 -31.78
CA ALA A 67 36.93 -13.98 -33.21
C ALA A 67 36.25 -12.69 -33.71
N ASN A 68 36.00 -11.70 -32.83
CA ASN A 68 35.36 -10.43 -33.14
C ASN A 68 33.98 -10.56 -33.81
N ILE A 69 33.23 -11.58 -33.41
CA ILE A 69 31.87 -11.83 -33.91
C ILE A 69 30.90 -10.80 -33.31
N SER A 70 30.06 -10.22 -34.16
CA SER A 70 29.08 -9.23 -33.74
C SER A 70 27.98 -9.85 -32.87
N LEU A 71 27.28 -9.00 -32.12
CA LEU A 71 26.20 -9.46 -31.25
C LEU A 71 25.06 -10.12 -32.05
N GLU A 72 24.71 -9.56 -33.21
CA GLU A 72 23.62 -10.08 -34.04
C GLU A 72 23.96 -11.44 -34.64
N GLU A 73 25.19 -11.61 -35.13
CA GLU A 73 25.69 -12.91 -35.61
C GLU A 73 25.69 -13.93 -34.48
N TRP A 74 26.11 -13.54 -33.27
CA TRP A 74 26.06 -14.41 -32.10
C TRP A 74 24.64 -14.88 -31.78
N LYS A 75 23.66 -13.97 -31.75
CA LYS A 75 22.26 -14.31 -31.49
C LYS A 75 21.73 -15.31 -32.52
N ASN A 76 22.01 -15.09 -33.80
CA ASN A 76 21.55 -15.97 -34.88
C ASN A 76 22.20 -17.37 -34.85
N LEU A 77 23.47 -17.45 -34.43
CA LEU A 77 24.21 -18.71 -34.40
C LEU A 77 23.93 -19.56 -33.15
N SER A 78 23.69 -18.91 -32.00
CA SER A 78 23.71 -19.58 -30.69
C SER A 78 22.36 -19.73 -30.02
N LEU A 79 21.39 -18.85 -30.32
CA LEU A 79 20.11 -18.81 -29.62
C LEU A 79 19.00 -19.47 -30.43
N PRO A 80 18.22 -20.40 -29.85
CA PRO A 80 17.04 -20.94 -30.49
C PRO A 80 15.95 -19.87 -30.59
N LEU A 81 15.19 -19.88 -31.69
CA LEU A 81 13.97 -19.10 -31.81
C LEU A 81 12.85 -19.84 -31.07
N VAL A 82 12.21 -19.16 -30.13
CA VAL A 82 11.08 -19.65 -29.35
C VAL A 82 9.87 -18.81 -29.69
N GLU A 83 8.71 -19.47 -29.80
CA GLU A 83 7.46 -18.77 -29.95
C GLU A 83 7.16 -18.06 -28.62
N SER A 84 7.19 -16.73 -28.66
CA SER A 84 6.80 -15.86 -27.56
C SER A 84 5.34 -16.14 -27.21
N PRO A 85 4.90 -15.91 -25.95
CA PRO A 85 3.48 -16.06 -25.59
C PRO A 85 2.52 -15.18 -26.41
N LYS A 86 3.06 -14.26 -27.22
CA LYS A 86 2.39 -13.36 -28.15
C LYS A 86 2.24 -13.92 -29.58
N GLY A 87 2.82 -15.09 -29.88
CA GLY A 87 2.82 -15.71 -31.22
C GLY A 87 3.94 -15.24 -32.16
N ASP A 88 4.80 -14.33 -31.70
CA ASP A 88 5.99 -13.89 -32.43
C ASP A 88 7.19 -14.82 -32.13
N TYR A 89 8.08 -15.02 -33.11
CA TYR A 89 9.31 -15.76 -32.90
C TYR A 89 10.40 -14.83 -32.36
N GLU A 90 10.77 -15.01 -31.11
CA GLU A 90 11.83 -14.26 -30.43
C GLU A 90 13.00 -15.20 -30.09
N TYR A 91 14.21 -14.66 -29.98
CA TYR A 91 15.35 -15.45 -29.51
C TYR A 91 15.15 -15.85 -28.04
N SER A 92 15.45 -17.10 -27.71
CA SER A 92 15.45 -17.55 -26.32
C SER A 92 16.46 -16.77 -25.49
N GLN A 93 16.01 -16.21 -24.38
CA GLN A 93 16.87 -15.44 -23.47
C GLN A 93 17.65 -16.34 -22.48
N CYS A 94 17.20 -17.58 -22.27
CA CYS A 94 17.70 -18.47 -21.21
C CYS A 94 18.40 -19.74 -21.72
N THR A 95 18.33 -20.04 -23.01
CA THR A 95 18.87 -21.27 -23.58
C THR A 95 19.69 -21.02 -24.83
N MET A 96 20.67 -21.89 -25.08
CA MET A 96 21.58 -21.80 -26.23
C MET A 96 21.92 -23.19 -26.78
N TYR A 97 22.37 -23.26 -28.03
CA TYR A 97 22.82 -24.50 -28.68
C TYR A 97 24.21 -24.96 -28.21
N THR A 98 24.45 -26.27 -28.09
CA THR A 98 25.67 -26.84 -27.50
C THR A 98 26.91 -26.93 -28.41
N ASN A 99 26.84 -26.62 -29.71
CA ASN A 99 27.93 -26.92 -30.65
C ASN A 99 28.09 -25.87 -31.75
N PHE A 100 28.33 -24.62 -31.35
CA PHE A 100 28.55 -23.51 -32.28
C PHE A 100 30.02 -23.35 -32.73
N ALA A 101 30.98 -24.01 -32.07
CA ALA A 101 32.40 -23.96 -32.42
C ALA A 101 32.94 -25.37 -32.69
N GLN A 102 33.33 -25.63 -33.93
CA GLN A 102 34.06 -26.85 -34.31
C GLN A 102 35.21 -26.44 -35.23
N ASN A 103 36.42 -26.88 -34.88
CA ASN A 103 37.66 -26.58 -35.61
C ASN A 103 37.91 -25.07 -35.87
N GLY A 104 37.53 -24.20 -34.94
CA GLY A 104 37.75 -22.74 -35.05
C GLY A 104 36.82 -22.01 -36.03
N SER A 105 35.89 -22.73 -36.67
CA SER A 105 34.81 -22.18 -37.48
C SER A 105 33.50 -22.23 -36.73
N PHE A 106 32.74 -21.13 -36.77
CA PHE A 106 31.44 -21.02 -36.12
C PHE A 106 30.33 -21.33 -37.13
N TYR A 107 29.48 -22.32 -36.83
CA TYR A 107 28.37 -22.68 -37.71
C TYR A 107 27.07 -22.97 -36.96
N PRO A 108 25.92 -22.60 -37.53
CA PRO A 108 24.62 -22.93 -36.97
C PRO A 108 24.37 -24.42 -37.18
N ASN A 109 24.50 -25.21 -36.11
CA ASN A 109 24.24 -26.64 -36.18
C ASN A 109 22.79 -26.93 -35.78
N THR A 110 21.94 -27.26 -36.76
CA THR A 110 20.51 -27.55 -36.57
C THR A 110 20.25 -28.83 -35.76
N ASN A 111 21.26 -29.69 -35.56
CA ASN A 111 21.18 -30.90 -34.73
C ASN A 111 21.78 -30.70 -33.32
N ALA A 112 22.09 -29.47 -32.92
CA ALA A 112 22.65 -29.20 -31.61
C ALA A 112 21.58 -29.35 -30.51
N SER A 113 21.95 -30.02 -29.41
CA SER A 113 21.14 -30.01 -28.19
C SER A 113 21.07 -28.60 -27.60
N VAL A 114 19.96 -28.29 -26.96
CA VAL A 114 19.75 -27.02 -26.26
C VAL A 114 20.18 -27.18 -24.80
N ILE A 115 21.01 -26.25 -24.30
CA ILE A 115 21.43 -26.18 -22.90
C ILE A 115 21.02 -24.85 -22.26
N LYS A 116 20.93 -24.86 -20.93
CA LYS A 116 20.75 -23.63 -20.14
C LYS A 116 22.03 -22.80 -20.13
N CYS A 117 21.85 -21.48 -20.12
CA CYS A 117 22.98 -20.55 -20.10
C CYS A 117 23.59 -20.43 -18.71
N THR A 118 24.92 -20.29 -18.66
CA THR A 118 25.69 -20.20 -17.41
C THR A 118 26.04 -18.76 -17.03
N SER A 119 26.02 -17.86 -18.00
CA SER A 119 26.43 -16.46 -17.88
C SER A 119 25.64 -15.64 -18.90
N TRP A 120 25.37 -14.37 -18.59
CA TRP A 120 24.49 -13.52 -19.38
C TRP A 120 25.19 -12.22 -19.83
N GLU A 121 24.74 -11.69 -20.95
CA GLU A 121 25.03 -10.35 -21.42
C GLU A 121 23.69 -9.59 -21.51
N TYR A 122 23.67 -8.34 -21.05
CA TYR A 122 22.47 -7.52 -20.91
C TYR A 122 22.49 -6.33 -21.87
N ASP A 123 21.32 -5.86 -22.31
CA ASP A 123 21.22 -4.58 -22.98
C ASP A 123 21.31 -3.41 -21.98
N THR A 124 22.45 -2.71 -22.01
CA THR A 124 22.73 -1.56 -21.14
C THR A 124 22.36 -0.21 -21.78
N SER A 125 21.53 -0.20 -22.82
CA SER A 125 21.13 1.01 -23.55
C SER A 125 20.31 1.99 -22.69
N VAL A 126 19.35 1.47 -21.92
CA VAL A 126 18.42 2.24 -21.08
C VAL A 126 18.82 2.23 -19.61
N TYR A 127 19.18 1.05 -19.09
CA TYR A 127 19.55 0.84 -17.69
C TYR A 127 21.03 0.50 -17.59
N LYS A 128 21.71 0.98 -16.54
CA LYS A 128 23.15 0.76 -16.34
C LYS A 128 23.40 0.39 -14.90
N ASP A 129 24.17 -0.67 -14.65
CA ASP A 129 24.48 -1.14 -13.30
C ASP A 129 23.19 -1.35 -12.50
N THR A 130 22.37 -2.33 -12.93
CA THR A 130 21.16 -2.74 -12.21
C THR A 130 21.44 -3.96 -11.34
N MET A 131 20.53 -4.23 -10.40
CA MET A 131 20.64 -5.38 -9.53
C MET A 131 20.49 -6.71 -10.29
N VAL A 132 19.81 -6.67 -11.45
CA VAL A 132 19.61 -7.84 -12.32
C VAL A 132 20.93 -8.24 -12.99
N ASP A 133 21.67 -7.27 -13.50
CA ASP A 133 22.99 -7.45 -14.11
C ASP A 133 24.04 -7.87 -13.06
N GLU A 134 24.08 -7.20 -11.90
CA GLU A 134 25.12 -7.45 -10.91
C GLU A 134 25.07 -8.85 -10.27
N TRP A 135 23.86 -9.44 -10.12
CA TRP A 135 23.67 -10.73 -9.45
C TRP A 135 23.04 -11.81 -10.33
N ASP A 136 23.00 -11.60 -11.64
CA ASP A 136 22.45 -12.53 -12.64
C ASP A 136 21.04 -13.04 -12.26
N LEU A 137 20.11 -12.11 -12.02
CA LEU A 137 18.76 -12.44 -11.50
C LEU A 137 17.74 -12.75 -12.61
N VAL A 138 18.16 -13.52 -13.61
CA VAL A 138 17.31 -13.91 -14.75
C VAL A 138 17.03 -15.40 -14.77
N CYS A 139 16.05 -15.82 -15.57
CA CYS A 139 15.71 -17.23 -15.78
C CYS A 139 15.43 -17.97 -14.45
N ASP A 140 16.20 -19.02 -14.13
CA ASP A 140 16.03 -19.83 -12.90
C ASP A 140 16.13 -19.02 -11.59
N ARG A 141 16.68 -17.79 -11.62
CA ARG A 141 16.86 -16.91 -10.45
C ARG A 141 15.90 -15.73 -10.41
N GLU A 142 15.05 -15.54 -11.40
CA GLU A 142 14.14 -14.38 -11.48
C GLU A 142 13.18 -14.30 -10.28
N TRP A 143 12.72 -15.46 -9.78
CA TRP A 143 11.85 -15.55 -8.60
C TRP A 143 12.44 -14.84 -7.36
N MET A 144 13.77 -14.65 -7.28
CA MET A 144 14.42 -13.92 -6.19
C MET A 144 14.04 -12.43 -6.19
N ILE A 145 13.73 -11.84 -7.35
CA ILE A 145 13.24 -10.45 -7.46
C ILE A 145 11.87 -10.35 -6.79
N SER A 146 10.95 -11.26 -7.14
CA SER A 146 9.60 -11.33 -6.54
C SER A 146 9.65 -11.67 -5.05
N MET A 147 10.56 -12.56 -4.66
CA MET A 147 10.81 -12.87 -3.25
C MET A 147 11.31 -11.66 -2.47
N SER A 148 12.20 -10.83 -3.03
CA SER A 148 12.67 -9.61 -2.39
C SER A 148 11.53 -8.61 -2.11
N LYS A 149 10.62 -8.40 -3.08
CA LYS A 149 9.41 -7.59 -2.89
C LYS A 149 8.51 -8.17 -1.79
N THR A 150 8.36 -9.49 -1.75
CA THR A 150 7.57 -10.22 -0.75
C THR A 150 8.17 -10.11 0.65
N VAL A 151 9.47 -10.29 0.81
CA VAL A 151 10.19 -10.14 2.08
C VAL A 151 10.03 -8.71 2.62
N TYR A 152 10.06 -7.69 1.76
CA TYR A 152 9.77 -6.31 2.14
C TYR A 152 8.34 -6.15 2.69
N MET A 153 7.32 -6.68 1.99
CA MET A 153 5.93 -6.65 2.45
C MET A 153 5.70 -7.46 3.74
N MET A 154 6.51 -8.51 3.96
CA MET A 154 6.44 -9.32 5.17
C MET A 154 6.89 -8.52 6.39
N ALA A 155 7.98 -7.75 6.24
CA ALA A 155 8.41 -6.82 7.27
C ALA A 155 7.34 -5.79 7.60
N PHE A 156 6.61 -5.28 6.61
CA PHE A 156 5.48 -4.36 6.82
C PHE A 156 4.43 -4.97 7.76
N LEU A 157 4.03 -6.22 7.49
CA LEU A 157 3.04 -6.94 8.29
C LEU A 157 3.48 -7.08 9.76
N PHE A 158 4.72 -7.53 9.98
CA PHE A 158 5.26 -7.68 11.33
C PHE A 158 5.41 -6.34 12.04
N SER A 159 5.89 -5.33 11.31
CA SER A 159 6.10 -3.97 11.80
C SER A 159 4.82 -3.37 12.34
N SER A 160 3.77 -3.29 11.52
CA SER A 160 2.48 -2.68 11.89
C SER A 160 1.85 -3.33 13.14
N SER A 161 1.99 -4.66 13.28
CA SER A 161 1.46 -5.41 14.42
C SER A 161 2.28 -5.19 15.70
N LEU A 162 3.60 -5.27 15.61
CA LEU A 162 4.50 -5.17 16.75
C LEU A 162 4.64 -3.74 17.25
N SER A 163 4.88 -2.79 16.33
CA SER A 163 5.14 -1.40 16.70
C SER A 163 3.91 -0.70 17.23
N GLY A 164 2.71 -1.03 16.76
CA GLY A 164 1.45 -0.50 17.32
C GLY A 164 1.33 -0.84 18.81
N GLN A 165 1.50 -2.12 19.17
CA GLN A 165 1.43 -2.58 20.56
C GLN A 165 2.55 -1.98 21.42
N MET A 166 3.78 -1.96 20.89
CA MET A 166 4.92 -1.37 21.60
C MET A 166 4.75 0.13 21.81
N SER A 167 4.21 0.86 20.81
CA SER A 167 3.98 2.30 20.84
C SER A 167 3.00 2.68 21.94
N ASP A 168 1.89 1.93 22.06
CA ASP A 168 0.91 2.16 23.13
C ASP A 168 1.46 1.79 24.52
N ARG A 169 2.35 0.80 24.63
CA ARG A 169 2.95 0.39 25.91
C ARG A 169 4.06 1.33 26.38
N PHE A 170 5.03 1.62 25.53
CA PHE A 170 6.29 2.29 25.89
C PHE A 170 6.33 3.79 25.59
N GLY A 171 5.41 4.29 24.76
CA GLY A 171 5.36 5.67 24.30
C GLY A 171 5.53 5.76 22.80
N ARG A 172 4.73 6.61 22.16
CA ARG A 172 4.67 6.72 20.69
C ARG A 172 5.93 7.33 20.15
N ARG A 173 6.43 8.38 20.81
CA ARG A 173 7.70 9.02 20.45
C ARG A 173 8.88 8.06 20.52
N LYS A 174 8.97 7.26 21.57
CA LYS A 174 10.13 6.36 21.78
C LYS A 174 10.22 5.30 20.69
N ILE A 175 9.11 4.62 20.42
CA ILE A 175 9.07 3.58 19.39
C ILE A 175 9.28 4.19 18.00
N PHE A 176 8.67 5.34 17.73
CA PHE A 176 8.90 6.09 16.50
C PHE A 176 10.40 6.36 16.25
N LEU A 177 11.13 6.86 17.24
CA LEU A 177 12.56 7.16 17.11
C LEU A 177 13.43 5.91 16.96
N VAL A 178 13.12 4.82 17.68
CA VAL A 178 13.84 3.55 17.52
C VAL A 178 13.65 2.97 16.12
N CYS A 179 12.41 3.00 15.61
CA CYS A 179 12.09 2.55 14.26
C CYS A 179 12.74 3.44 13.20
N LEU A 180 12.82 4.75 13.42
CA LEU A 180 13.52 5.69 12.55
C LEU A 180 15.02 5.40 12.47
N CYS A 181 15.68 5.18 13.61
CA CYS A 181 17.08 4.78 13.64
C CYS A 181 17.31 3.44 12.94
N THR A 182 16.42 2.48 13.17
CA THR A 182 16.47 1.16 12.51
C THR A 182 16.37 1.33 10.99
N PHE A 183 15.39 2.09 10.51
CA PHE A 183 15.25 2.42 9.09
C PHE A 183 16.55 3.00 8.52
N LEU A 184 17.08 4.06 9.13
CA LEU A 184 18.26 4.76 8.61
C LEU A 184 19.50 3.86 8.59
N VAL A 185 19.75 3.10 9.66
CA VAL A 185 20.91 2.18 9.71
C VAL A 185 20.81 1.15 8.59
N PHE A 186 19.69 0.44 8.49
CA PHE A 186 19.54 -0.62 7.49
C PHE A 186 19.43 -0.07 6.06
N ALA A 187 18.93 1.16 5.87
CA ALA A 187 18.91 1.80 4.57
C ALA A 187 20.31 2.08 4.00
N HIS A 188 21.26 2.45 4.87
CA HIS A 188 22.66 2.61 4.47
C HIS A 188 23.38 1.26 4.36
N LEU A 189 23.10 0.30 5.25
CA LEU A 189 23.66 -1.05 5.13
C LEU A 189 23.25 -1.75 3.82
N THR A 190 22.08 -1.42 3.29
CA THR A 190 21.62 -1.92 1.98
C THR A 190 22.56 -1.49 0.84
N LEU A 191 23.31 -0.40 0.96
CA LEU A 191 24.31 0.00 -0.05
C LEU A 191 25.58 -0.87 -0.01
N LEU A 192 25.80 -1.61 1.08
CA LEU A 192 26.98 -2.44 1.30
C LEU A 192 26.71 -3.93 1.00
N CYS A 193 25.56 -4.26 0.44
CA CYS A 193 25.23 -5.64 0.11
C CYS A 193 26.11 -6.15 -1.04
N THR A 194 26.62 -7.37 -0.89
CA THR A 194 27.41 -8.05 -1.92
C THR A 194 26.66 -9.21 -2.59
N ASN A 195 25.50 -9.57 -2.04
CA ASN A 195 24.64 -10.60 -2.60
C ASN A 195 23.16 -10.27 -2.33
N ILE A 196 22.29 -10.91 -3.12
CA ILE A 196 20.84 -10.72 -3.05
C ILE A 196 20.25 -11.10 -1.68
N VAL A 197 20.78 -12.13 -1.00
CA VAL A 197 20.24 -12.57 0.30
C VAL A 197 20.50 -11.54 1.39
N MET A 198 21.72 -10.98 1.45
CA MET A 198 22.09 -9.89 2.35
C MET A 198 21.24 -8.65 2.08
N PHE A 199 21.01 -8.35 0.80
CA PHE A 199 20.09 -7.28 0.39
C PHE A 199 18.66 -7.51 0.89
N MET A 200 18.10 -8.71 0.73
CA MET A 200 16.76 -9.05 1.24
C MET A 200 16.67 -8.91 2.77
N VAL A 201 17.69 -9.36 3.50
CA VAL A 201 17.74 -9.25 4.97
C VAL A 201 17.80 -7.78 5.41
N PHE A 202 18.64 -6.97 4.79
CA PHE A 202 18.72 -5.54 5.12
C PHE A 202 17.45 -4.79 4.75
N ARG A 203 16.85 -5.09 3.60
CA ARG A 203 15.55 -4.57 3.17
C ARG A 203 14.42 -4.95 4.15
N PHE A 204 14.43 -6.17 4.69
CA PHE A 204 13.47 -6.59 5.71
C PHE A 204 13.52 -5.69 6.95
N PHE A 205 14.71 -5.48 7.53
CA PHE A 205 14.84 -4.63 8.72
C PHE A 205 14.61 -3.15 8.42
N MET A 206 15.02 -2.68 7.24
CA MET A 206 14.73 -1.33 6.75
C MET A 206 13.21 -1.09 6.69
N ALA A 207 12.47 -1.99 6.03
CA ALA A 207 11.01 -1.93 5.91
C ALA A 207 10.33 -2.00 7.28
N LEU A 208 10.85 -2.83 8.19
CA LEU A 208 10.34 -2.93 9.55
C LEU A 208 10.38 -1.58 10.27
N GLY A 209 11.49 -0.87 10.20
CA GLY A 209 11.61 0.48 10.77
C GLY A 209 10.70 1.49 10.06
N MET A 210 10.74 1.51 8.73
CA MET A 210 10.10 2.52 7.90
C MET A 210 8.57 2.49 7.98
N THR A 211 7.98 1.30 7.93
CA THR A 211 6.52 1.13 8.09
C THR A 211 6.03 1.69 9.42
N SER A 212 6.76 1.43 10.51
CA SER A 212 6.40 1.94 11.84
C SER A 212 6.49 3.46 11.92
N VAL A 213 7.48 4.05 11.25
CA VAL A 213 7.61 5.50 11.12
C VAL A 213 6.44 6.07 10.31
N TYR A 214 6.04 5.44 9.21
CA TYR A 214 4.89 5.87 8.41
C TYR A 214 3.58 5.85 9.20
N VAL A 215 3.25 4.71 9.81
CA VAL A 215 2.01 4.57 10.61
C VAL A 215 2.07 5.46 11.86
N GLY A 216 3.23 5.54 12.52
CA GLY A 216 3.44 6.41 13.67
C GLY A 216 3.27 7.89 13.34
N SER A 217 3.77 8.34 12.19
CA SER A 217 3.59 9.72 11.70
C SER A 217 2.12 10.07 11.52
N TYR A 218 1.35 9.19 10.87
CA TYR A 218 -0.10 9.38 10.69
C TYR A 218 -0.82 9.50 12.05
N VAL A 219 -0.50 8.59 12.97
CA VAL A 219 -1.11 8.54 14.29
C VAL A 219 -0.79 9.79 15.11
N ILE A 220 0.49 10.20 15.19
CA ILE A 220 0.93 11.42 15.88
C ILE A 220 0.21 12.64 15.31
N LEU A 221 0.14 12.76 13.99
CA LEU A 221 -0.54 13.88 13.33
C LEU A 221 -2.03 13.92 13.69
N SER A 222 -2.71 12.77 13.65
CA SER A 222 -4.15 12.67 13.92
C SER A 222 -4.56 13.06 15.35
N GLU A 223 -3.64 12.91 16.32
CA GLU A 223 -3.90 13.20 17.74
C GLU A 223 -3.57 14.62 18.17
N ILE A 224 -2.80 15.35 17.37
CA ILE A 224 -2.41 16.73 17.68
C ILE A 224 -3.31 17.74 16.94
N VAL A 225 -3.88 17.33 15.82
CA VAL A 225 -4.79 18.14 15.00
C VAL A 225 -6.22 18.06 15.54
N GLY A 226 -6.90 19.21 15.57
CA GLY A 226 -8.30 19.29 15.98
C GLY A 226 -9.25 18.56 15.02
N VAL A 227 -10.42 18.16 15.51
CA VAL A 227 -11.38 17.33 14.77
C VAL A 227 -11.80 17.97 13.43
N GLU A 228 -12.02 19.29 13.42
CA GLU A 228 -12.43 20.05 12.23
C GLU A 228 -11.41 19.97 11.07
N TYR A 229 -10.11 20.04 11.41
CA TYR A 229 -9.03 20.08 10.42
C TYR A 229 -8.41 18.72 10.13
N ARG A 230 -8.74 17.68 10.92
CA ARG A 230 -8.10 16.36 10.87
C ARG A 230 -8.11 15.76 9.47
N THR A 231 -9.24 15.86 8.76
CA THR A 231 -9.38 15.35 7.39
C THR A 231 -8.36 16.00 6.46
N THR A 232 -8.27 17.33 6.44
CA THR A 232 -7.33 18.09 5.58
C THR A 232 -5.87 17.69 5.84
N TYR A 233 -5.48 17.56 7.11
CA TYR A 233 -4.13 17.14 7.48
C TYR A 233 -3.83 15.68 7.09
N CYS A 234 -4.82 14.78 7.20
CA CYS A 234 -4.68 13.39 6.73
C CYS A 234 -4.52 13.33 5.20
N PHE A 235 -5.22 14.19 4.44
CA PHE A 235 -5.01 14.31 3.00
C PHE A 235 -3.62 14.85 2.66
N ALA A 236 -3.15 15.87 3.38
CA ALA A 236 -1.79 16.38 3.21
C ALA A 236 -0.74 15.27 3.42
N PHE A 237 -0.91 14.43 4.45
CA PHE A 237 -0.06 13.27 4.67
C PHE A 237 -0.12 12.27 3.51
N LYS A 238 -1.31 11.91 3.01
CA LYS A 238 -1.48 11.04 1.83
C LYS A 238 -0.77 11.63 0.60
N TYR A 239 -0.90 12.93 0.35
CA TYR A 239 -0.26 13.55 -0.81
C TYR A 239 1.28 13.58 -0.74
N GLY A 240 1.87 13.43 0.44
CA GLY A 240 3.32 13.18 0.56
C GLY A 240 3.75 11.89 -0.13
N TRP A 241 2.95 10.83 0.01
CA TRP A 241 3.15 9.57 -0.71
C TRP A 241 3.04 9.77 -2.22
N THR A 242 1.94 10.36 -2.68
CA THR A 242 1.68 10.56 -4.12
C THR A 242 2.73 11.45 -4.78
N PHE A 243 3.18 12.50 -4.08
CA PHE A 243 4.25 13.38 -4.57
C PHE A 243 5.56 12.60 -4.80
N ALA A 244 5.96 11.77 -3.84
CA ALA A 244 7.13 10.91 -4.01
C ALA A 244 6.96 9.89 -5.13
N TYR A 245 5.77 9.29 -5.26
CA TYR A 245 5.46 8.35 -6.35
C TYR A 245 5.73 9.00 -7.72
N MET A 246 5.23 10.22 -7.93
CA MET A 246 5.45 10.96 -9.17
C MET A 246 6.90 11.43 -9.38
N LEU A 247 7.60 11.76 -8.30
CA LEU A 247 8.99 12.22 -8.36
C LEU A 247 9.98 11.06 -8.64
N MET A 248 9.68 9.86 -8.15
CA MET A 248 10.52 8.67 -8.25
C MET A 248 11.02 8.35 -9.68
N PRO A 249 10.15 8.26 -10.71
CA PRO A 249 10.60 7.94 -12.08
C PRO A 249 11.50 9.01 -12.67
N TYR A 250 11.32 10.28 -12.31
CA TYR A 250 12.19 11.36 -12.75
C TYR A 250 13.60 11.21 -12.19
N ILE A 251 13.72 10.86 -10.89
CA ILE A 251 15.04 10.60 -10.28
C ILE A 251 15.67 9.34 -10.87
N ALA A 252 14.89 8.28 -11.07
CA ALA A 252 15.37 7.03 -11.67
C ALA A 252 15.86 7.23 -13.12
N TRP A 253 15.22 8.10 -13.89
CA TRP A 253 15.68 8.46 -15.23
C TRP A 253 17.01 9.21 -15.23
N LEU A 254 17.23 10.11 -14.26
CA LEU A 254 18.50 10.83 -14.10
C LEU A 254 19.64 9.95 -13.60
N LEU A 255 19.33 8.96 -12.77
CA LEU A 255 20.28 8.07 -12.09
C LEU A 255 19.92 6.61 -12.37
N PRO A 256 20.29 6.06 -13.55
CA PRO A 256 19.87 4.73 -13.99
C PRO A 256 20.59 3.57 -13.28
N SER A 257 21.37 3.85 -12.22
CA SER A 257 22.13 2.87 -11.43
C SER A 257 21.49 2.62 -10.08
N TRP A 258 21.37 1.34 -9.70
CA TRP A 258 20.68 0.94 -8.47
C TRP A 258 21.35 1.52 -7.21
N PHE A 259 22.69 1.57 -7.18
CA PHE A 259 23.43 2.08 -6.03
C PHE A 259 23.15 3.57 -5.80
N TRP A 260 23.27 4.39 -6.85
CA TRP A 260 23.04 5.84 -6.75
C TRP A 260 21.58 6.16 -6.45
N LEU A 261 20.64 5.38 -7.00
CA LEU A 261 19.23 5.54 -6.71
C LEU A 261 18.91 5.23 -5.24
N GLN A 262 19.45 4.13 -4.68
CA GLN A 262 19.33 3.82 -3.25
C GLN A 262 19.96 4.92 -2.38
N PHE A 263 21.11 5.46 -2.79
CA PHE A 263 21.80 6.52 -2.06
C PHE A 263 20.99 7.81 -2.02
N VAL A 264 20.52 8.30 -3.18
CA VAL A 264 19.70 9.52 -3.29
C VAL A 264 18.35 9.33 -2.61
N PHE A 265 17.80 8.13 -2.61
CA PHE A 265 16.57 7.85 -1.86
C PHE A 265 16.79 7.72 -0.37
N THR A 266 18.01 7.54 0.15
CA THR A 266 18.25 7.39 1.59
C THR A 266 18.77 8.68 2.23
N VAL A 267 19.71 9.37 1.57
CA VAL A 267 20.48 10.48 2.16
C VAL A 267 19.64 11.70 2.55
N PRO A 268 18.71 12.21 1.70
CA PRO A 268 17.86 13.34 2.08
C PRO A 268 17.03 13.08 3.34
N TRP A 269 16.73 11.81 3.62
CA TRP A 269 15.95 11.42 4.80
C TRP A 269 16.77 11.32 6.08
N LEU A 270 18.08 11.55 6.04
CA LEU A 270 18.83 11.86 7.27
C LEU A 270 18.27 13.11 7.95
N LEU A 271 17.63 14.02 7.19
CA LEU A 271 16.88 15.14 7.75
C LEU A 271 15.72 14.70 8.66
N LEU A 272 15.21 13.48 8.50
CA LEU A 272 14.20 12.92 9.42
C LEU A 272 14.77 12.70 10.83
N LEU A 273 16.09 12.66 11.04
CA LEU A 273 16.69 12.69 12.39
C LEU A 273 16.32 13.97 13.17
N SER A 274 15.89 15.04 12.48
CA SER A 274 15.30 16.20 13.15
C SER A 274 14.07 15.83 14.00
N ALA A 275 13.45 14.67 13.78
CA ALA A 275 12.39 14.10 14.61
C ALA A 275 12.75 14.04 16.09
N PHE A 276 14.02 13.83 16.45
CA PHE A 276 14.47 13.80 17.85
C PHE A 276 14.08 15.08 18.60
N TRP A 277 14.10 16.22 17.90
CA TRP A 277 13.79 17.54 18.46
C TRP A 277 12.35 17.97 18.17
N ILE A 278 11.83 17.68 16.97
CA ILE A 278 10.51 18.12 16.51
C ILE A 278 9.39 17.30 17.13
N VAL A 279 9.51 15.97 17.11
CA VAL A 279 8.45 15.05 17.55
C VAL A 279 8.48 14.96 19.07
N LYS A 280 7.40 15.45 19.69
CA LYS A 280 7.11 15.28 21.12
C LYS A 280 6.15 14.10 21.32
N GLU A 281 5.99 13.67 22.56
CA GLU A 281 5.02 12.62 22.89
C GLU A 281 3.59 13.11 22.64
N THR A 282 2.66 12.21 22.33
CA THR A 282 1.28 12.60 21.99
C THR A 282 0.46 12.94 23.25
N PRO A 283 -0.38 14.00 23.23
CA PRO A 283 -1.20 14.39 24.38
C PRO A 283 -2.11 13.26 24.87
N ARG A 284 -2.71 12.51 23.95
CA ARG A 284 -3.63 11.41 24.26
C ARG A 284 -2.95 10.26 25.00
N TRP A 285 -1.73 9.89 24.59
CA TRP A 285 -0.95 8.87 25.30
C TRP A 285 -0.58 9.31 26.72
N LEU A 286 -0.11 10.57 26.88
CA LEU A 286 0.23 11.13 28.21
C LEU A 286 -0.99 11.16 29.14
N LEU A 287 -2.15 11.55 28.60
CA LEU A 287 -3.43 11.54 29.32
C LEU A 287 -3.80 10.12 29.79
N THR A 288 -3.70 9.13 28.90
CA THR A 288 -4.01 7.72 29.19
C THR A 288 -3.06 7.12 30.23
N LYS A 289 -1.78 7.51 30.20
CA LYS A 289 -0.76 7.07 31.18
C LYS A 289 -0.74 7.92 32.46
N ARG A 290 -1.65 8.89 32.61
CA ARG A 290 -1.74 9.81 33.77
C ARG A 290 -0.45 10.58 34.06
N ARG A 291 0.31 10.90 33.02
CA ARG A 291 1.51 11.74 33.10
C ARG A 291 1.11 13.20 32.93
N PHE A 292 0.45 13.73 33.95
CA PHE A 292 -0.18 15.05 33.87
C PHE A 292 0.83 16.20 33.80
N ASP A 293 1.98 16.09 34.47
CA ASP A 293 3.03 17.12 34.42
C ASP A 293 3.63 17.26 33.02
N GLU A 294 3.98 16.13 32.38
CA GLU A 294 4.46 16.10 31.00
C GLU A 294 3.40 16.60 30.01
N LEU A 295 2.12 16.31 30.29
CA LEU A 295 1.00 16.76 29.47
C LEU A 295 0.80 18.28 29.57
N GLU A 296 0.86 18.86 30.78
CA GLU A 296 0.75 20.30 30.98
C GLU A 296 1.87 21.05 30.24
N GLU A 297 3.12 20.60 30.37
CA GLU A 297 4.26 21.19 29.68
C GLU A 297 4.08 21.17 28.15
N LEU A 298 3.64 20.02 27.61
CA LEU A 298 3.41 19.85 26.17
C LEU A 298 2.29 20.78 25.66
N LEU A 299 1.15 20.85 26.35
CA LEU A 299 0.02 21.66 25.93
C LEU A 299 0.34 23.15 26.03
N LEU A 300 1.06 23.59 27.07
CA LEU A 300 1.54 24.97 27.19
C LEU A 300 2.53 25.33 26.07
N TYR A 301 3.44 24.42 25.74
CA TYR A 301 4.37 24.60 24.62
C TYR A 301 3.63 24.74 23.28
N ALA A 302 2.65 23.88 23.02
CA ALA A 302 1.83 23.92 21.81
C ALA A 302 0.98 25.21 21.74
N ALA A 303 0.33 25.59 22.84
CA ALA A 303 -0.45 26.83 22.93
C ALA A 303 0.41 28.08 22.67
N LYS A 304 1.63 28.13 23.23
CA LYS A 304 2.59 29.20 23.00
C LYS A 304 2.99 29.30 21.54
N LYS A 305 3.32 28.17 20.90
CA LYS A 305 3.67 28.09 19.47
C LYS A 305 2.52 28.52 18.57
N ASN A 306 1.29 28.27 18.99
CA ASN A 306 0.07 28.66 18.27
C ASN A 306 -0.38 30.10 18.57
N GLY A 307 0.36 30.86 19.37
CA GLY A 307 0.05 32.25 19.68
C GLY A 307 -1.20 32.46 20.54
N LYS A 308 -1.62 31.44 21.31
CA LYS A 308 -2.75 31.57 22.24
C LYS A 308 -2.37 32.39 23.47
N ASN A 309 -3.37 33.03 24.10
CA ASN A 309 -3.15 33.78 25.34
C ASN A 309 -2.78 32.81 26.47
N MET A 310 -1.55 32.92 26.96
CA MET A 310 -0.97 31.98 27.91
C MET A 310 -1.70 31.93 29.26
N ASN A 311 -2.25 33.06 29.73
CA ASN A 311 -2.95 33.09 31.02
C ASN A 311 -4.25 32.28 30.96
N GLN A 312 -5.00 32.46 29.87
CA GLN A 312 -6.23 31.71 29.63
C GLN A 312 -5.92 30.23 29.33
N ALA A 313 -4.95 29.97 28.46
CA ALA A 313 -4.57 28.61 28.11
C ALA A 313 -4.10 27.81 29.34
N ALA A 314 -3.29 28.41 30.22
CA ALA A 314 -2.85 27.76 31.45
C ALA A 314 -4.02 27.43 32.40
N SER A 315 -5.00 28.32 32.53
CA SER A 315 -6.19 28.02 33.34
C SER A 315 -7.06 26.91 32.73
N GLU A 316 -7.27 26.94 31.41
CA GLU A 316 -8.07 25.93 30.70
C GLU A 316 -7.40 24.56 30.74
N ILE A 317 -6.06 24.50 30.56
CA ILE A 317 -5.27 23.26 30.65
C ILE A 317 -5.33 22.68 32.06
N LYS A 318 -5.14 23.50 33.10
CA LYS A 318 -5.23 23.03 34.49
C LYS A 318 -6.61 22.49 34.83
N HIS A 319 -7.66 23.18 34.38
CA HIS A 319 -9.03 22.71 34.55
C HIS A 319 -9.23 21.35 33.86
N TYR A 320 -8.82 21.23 32.59
CA TYR A 320 -8.90 20.01 31.80
C TYR A 320 -8.18 18.83 32.48
N ILE A 321 -6.95 19.03 32.94
CA ILE A 321 -6.16 18.02 33.66
C ILE A 321 -6.83 17.62 34.97
N SER A 322 -7.29 18.60 35.75
CA SER A 322 -7.93 18.33 37.05
C SER A 322 -9.19 17.48 36.88
N TYR A 323 -10.00 17.77 35.86
CA TYR A 323 -11.20 17.02 35.52
C TYR A 323 -10.85 15.58 35.12
N HIS A 324 -9.92 15.40 34.16
CA HIS A 324 -9.52 14.07 33.71
C HIS A 324 -8.79 13.24 34.78
N SER A 325 -8.16 13.88 35.77
CA SER A 325 -7.56 13.20 36.91
C SER A 325 -8.61 12.53 37.82
N GLN A 326 -9.80 13.14 37.92
CA GLN A 326 -10.91 12.64 38.74
C GLN A 326 -11.70 11.52 38.05
N ILE A 327 -11.61 11.42 36.72
CA ILE A 327 -12.20 10.32 35.97
C ILE A 327 -11.46 9.01 36.31
N LYS A 328 -12.11 8.16 37.10
CA LYS A 328 -11.73 6.73 37.19
C LYS A 328 -12.03 6.09 35.84
N HIS A 329 -10.99 5.80 35.06
CA HIS A 329 -11.14 4.95 33.89
C HIS A 329 -11.78 3.64 34.33
N LYS A 330 -12.96 3.32 33.79
CA LYS A 330 -13.47 1.94 33.85
C LYS A 330 -12.51 1.11 33.02
N GLU A 331 -11.58 0.41 33.67
CA GLU A 331 -10.62 -0.53 33.04
C GLU A 331 -11.29 -1.72 32.31
N ASN A 332 -12.63 -1.74 32.19
CA ASN A 332 -13.42 -2.90 31.77
C ASN A 332 -14.48 -2.60 30.70
N GLU A 333 -14.30 -1.61 29.83
CA GLU A 333 -14.91 -1.74 28.51
C GLU A 333 -14.15 -2.85 27.79
N ARG A 334 -14.71 -4.07 27.81
CA ARG A 334 -14.14 -5.23 27.12
C ARG A 334 -13.88 -4.84 25.67
N THR A 335 -12.62 -4.62 25.31
CA THR A 335 -12.22 -4.53 23.92
C THR A 335 -12.51 -5.90 23.30
N GLY A 336 -13.36 -5.92 22.28
CA GLY A 336 -13.72 -7.19 21.66
C GLY A 336 -12.50 -7.84 21.04
N THR A 337 -12.46 -9.16 21.11
CA THR A 337 -11.37 -9.96 20.53
C THR A 337 -11.68 -10.32 19.08
N VAL A 338 -10.71 -10.86 18.35
CA VAL A 338 -10.93 -11.39 16.99
C VAL A 338 -12.02 -12.47 16.98
N VAL A 339 -12.14 -13.24 18.08
CA VAL A 339 -13.18 -14.25 18.25
C VAL A 339 -14.58 -13.63 18.26
N ASP A 340 -14.73 -12.42 18.81
CA ASP A 340 -16.02 -11.72 18.87
C ASP A 340 -16.50 -11.27 17.47
N LEU A 341 -15.60 -11.08 16.50
CA LEU A 341 -15.96 -10.82 15.09
C LEU A 341 -16.59 -12.04 14.41
N LEU A 342 -16.20 -13.23 14.84
CA LEU A 342 -16.68 -14.50 14.27
C LEU A 342 -17.85 -15.10 15.06
N ARG A 343 -18.25 -14.46 16.17
CA ARG A 343 -19.19 -15.00 17.14
C ARG A 343 -20.63 -14.97 16.65
N THR A 344 -21.09 -13.84 16.11
CA THR A 344 -22.46 -13.69 15.62
C THR A 344 -22.53 -13.85 14.09
N PRO A 345 -23.58 -14.46 13.54
CA PRO A 345 -23.59 -14.89 12.15
C PRO A 345 -23.59 -13.73 11.15
N ALA A 346 -24.25 -12.59 11.44
CA ALA A 346 -24.25 -11.45 10.52
C ALA A 346 -22.90 -10.71 10.54
N ILE A 347 -22.33 -10.48 11.73
CA ILE A 347 -20.98 -9.87 11.86
C ILE A 347 -19.91 -10.79 11.25
N ARG A 348 -20.01 -12.12 11.43
CA ARG A 348 -19.12 -13.09 10.79
C ARG A 348 -19.17 -13.01 9.26
N LYS A 349 -20.37 -12.93 8.69
CA LYS A 349 -20.54 -12.74 7.24
C LYS A 349 -19.89 -11.43 6.79
N SER A 350 -20.13 -10.33 7.50
CA SER A 350 -19.50 -9.04 7.20
C SER A 350 -17.99 -9.10 7.26
N THR A 351 -17.44 -9.78 8.28
CA THR A 351 -16.01 -9.98 8.48
C THR A 351 -15.36 -10.72 7.32
N ILE A 352 -15.95 -11.85 6.89
CA ILE A 352 -15.39 -12.65 5.78
C ILE A 352 -15.40 -11.87 4.46
N ILE A 353 -16.50 -11.15 4.17
CA ILE A 353 -16.61 -10.35 2.94
C ILE A 353 -15.58 -9.21 2.96
N ILE A 354 -15.44 -8.52 4.09
CA ILE A 354 -14.46 -7.44 4.25
C ILE A 354 -13.04 -7.99 4.13
N TYR A 355 -12.68 -9.08 4.81
CA TYR A 355 -11.34 -9.69 4.68
C TYR A 355 -11.00 -10.04 3.23
N TYR A 356 -11.95 -10.62 2.49
CA TYR A 356 -11.78 -10.91 1.07
C TYR A 356 -11.58 -9.65 0.23
N SER A 357 -12.40 -8.62 0.45
CA SER A 357 -12.30 -7.32 -0.23
C SER A 357 -10.93 -6.65 0.01
N TRP A 358 -10.45 -6.65 1.25
CA TRP A 358 -9.13 -6.11 1.59
C TRP A 358 -7.98 -6.89 0.96
N PHE A 359 -8.05 -8.23 0.99
CA PHE A 359 -7.06 -9.10 0.38
C PHE A 359 -6.92 -8.82 -1.12
N ILE A 360 -8.03 -8.88 -1.87
CA ILE A 360 -7.97 -8.74 -3.33
C ILE A 360 -7.63 -7.31 -3.76
N ASN A 361 -8.12 -6.31 -3.03
CA ASN A 361 -7.82 -4.91 -3.35
C ASN A 361 -6.34 -4.61 -3.16
N SER A 362 -5.74 -5.11 -2.08
CA SER A 362 -4.31 -4.94 -1.84
C SER A 362 -3.46 -5.72 -2.84
N TYR A 363 -3.88 -6.93 -3.21
CA TYR A 363 -3.21 -7.69 -4.27
C TYR A 363 -3.16 -6.89 -5.58
N ILE A 364 -4.30 -6.35 -6.04
CA ILE A 364 -4.37 -5.59 -7.29
C ILE A 364 -3.60 -4.28 -7.21
N TYR A 365 -3.74 -3.54 -6.12
CA TYR A 365 -3.05 -2.28 -5.94
C TYR A 365 -1.54 -2.45 -6.14
N TYR A 366 -0.94 -3.44 -5.49
CA TYR A 366 0.49 -3.73 -5.58
C TYR A 366 0.88 -4.42 -6.89
N ALA A 367 0.05 -5.32 -7.44
CA ALA A 367 0.29 -5.97 -8.72
C ALA A 367 0.37 -4.95 -9.86
N LEU A 368 -0.57 -4.01 -9.92
CA LEU A 368 -0.56 -2.93 -10.91
C LEU A 368 0.62 -1.99 -10.68
N SER A 369 0.94 -1.64 -9.44
CA SER A 369 2.06 -0.75 -9.13
C SER A 369 3.42 -1.34 -9.52
N TYR A 370 3.68 -2.60 -9.17
CA TYR A 370 4.98 -3.24 -9.41
C TYR A 370 5.21 -3.63 -10.87
N ASN A 371 4.15 -3.88 -11.64
CA ASN A 371 4.24 -4.31 -13.03
C ASN A 371 3.97 -3.17 -14.04
N THR A 372 3.99 -1.91 -13.58
CA THR A 372 3.80 -0.73 -14.43
C THR A 372 4.82 -0.65 -15.59
N ASN A 373 6.03 -1.20 -15.37
CA ASN A 373 7.09 -1.23 -16.39
C ASN A 373 6.75 -2.17 -17.57
N ASP A 374 5.87 -3.15 -17.37
CA ASP A 374 5.56 -4.20 -18.35
C ASP A 374 4.43 -3.80 -19.32
N LEU A 375 3.87 -2.59 -19.15
CA LEU A 375 2.79 -2.06 -19.98
C LEU A 375 3.27 -1.58 -21.37
N GLY A 376 4.54 -1.77 -21.72
CA GLY A 376 5.13 -1.28 -22.96
C GLY A 376 5.24 0.25 -23.04
N GLY A 377 5.89 0.75 -24.09
CA GLY A 377 6.19 2.19 -24.20
C GLY A 377 7.29 2.63 -23.23
N ASN A 378 7.19 3.85 -22.69
CA ASN A 378 8.22 4.38 -21.79
C ASN A 378 7.90 4.03 -20.32
N PRO A 379 8.73 3.20 -19.65
CA PRO A 379 8.45 2.74 -18.28
C PRO A 379 8.44 3.87 -17.26
N TYR A 380 9.28 4.91 -17.43
CA TYR A 380 9.31 6.07 -16.54
C TYR A 380 8.00 6.87 -16.61
N LEU A 381 7.44 7.06 -17.81
CA LEU A 381 6.16 7.74 -17.99
C LEU A 381 5.00 6.92 -17.44
N ASN A 382 4.98 5.60 -17.69
CA ASN A 382 3.94 4.72 -17.15
C ASN A 382 3.92 4.80 -15.61
N PHE A 383 5.10 4.78 -14.99
CA PHE A 383 5.23 4.89 -13.54
C PHE A 383 4.79 6.26 -13.01
N PHE A 384 5.12 7.34 -13.73
CA PHE A 384 4.63 8.69 -13.41
C PHE A 384 3.11 8.77 -13.49
N TYR A 385 2.49 8.20 -14.54
CA TYR A 385 1.03 8.15 -14.66
C TYR A 385 0.38 7.35 -13.54
N SER A 386 0.99 6.24 -13.12
CA SER A 386 0.49 5.45 -11.98
C SER A 386 0.47 6.23 -10.67
N GLY A 387 1.43 7.13 -10.43
CA GLY A 387 1.38 8.05 -9.30
C GLY A 387 0.39 9.19 -9.51
N ALA A 388 0.36 9.77 -10.72
CA ALA A 388 -0.48 10.92 -11.05
C ALA A 388 -1.99 10.63 -10.92
N VAL A 389 -2.44 9.39 -11.18
CA VAL A 389 -3.85 9.02 -11.01
C VAL A 389 -4.33 9.05 -9.56
N GLU A 390 -3.44 8.89 -8.57
CA GLU A 390 -3.81 8.96 -7.15
C GLU A 390 -4.14 10.40 -6.69
N LEU A 391 -3.65 11.43 -7.40
CA LEU A 391 -3.91 12.83 -7.06
C LEU A 391 -5.41 13.21 -7.14
N PRO A 392 -6.06 13.07 -8.32
CA PRO A 392 -7.48 13.39 -8.45
C PRO A 392 -8.39 12.33 -7.79
N GLU A 393 -7.90 11.08 -7.64
CA GLU A 393 -8.64 9.96 -7.07
C GLU A 393 -9.24 10.30 -5.70
N GLY A 394 -8.42 10.72 -4.74
CA GLY A 394 -8.90 10.96 -3.37
C GLY A 394 -9.98 12.04 -3.27
N ILE A 395 -9.91 13.09 -4.10
CA ILE A 395 -10.91 14.18 -4.11
C ILE A 395 -12.21 13.68 -4.75
N ILE A 396 -12.11 13.10 -5.95
CA ILE A 396 -13.27 12.64 -6.72
C ILE A 396 -14.02 11.58 -5.92
N PHE A 397 -13.32 10.59 -5.38
CA PHE A 397 -13.96 9.49 -4.67
C PHE A 397 -14.51 9.88 -3.30
N MET A 398 -13.89 10.84 -2.60
CA MET A 398 -14.48 11.41 -1.40
C MET A 398 -15.84 12.06 -1.70
N PHE A 399 -15.91 12.93 -2.72
CA PHE A 399 -17.18 13.56 -3.09
C PHE A 399 -18.20 12.51 -3.54
N LEU A 400 -17.78 11.57 -4.38
CA LEU A 400 -18.64 10.48 -4.84
C LEU A 400 -19.25 9.71 -3.66
N CYS A 401 -18.43 9.23 -2.72
CA CYS A 401 -18.90 8.46 -1.57
C CYS A 401 -19.86 9.25 -0.67
N ARG A 402 -19.67 10.57 -0.54
CA ARG A 402 -20.64 11.45 0.14
C ARG A 402 -22.01 11.48 -0.56
N TYR A 403 -22.05 11.44 -1.89
CA TYR A 403 -23.32 11.41 -2.65
C TYR A 403 -23.97 10.02 -2.68
N ILE A 404 -23.24 8.98 -3.07
CA ILE A 404 -23.82 7.65 -3.32
C ILE A 404 -23.80 6.71 -2.10
N GLY A 405 -23.03 7.03 -1.06
CA GLY A 405 -22.80 6.17 0.11
C GLY A 405 -21.58 5.25 -0.05
N ASN A 406 -20.98 4.87 1.08
CA ASN A 406 -19.72 4.12 1.12
C ASN A 406 -19.86 2.70 0.56
N ARG A 407 -21.00 2.02 0.77
CA ARG A 407 -21.22 0.66 0.22
C ARG A 407 -21.23 0.68 -1.30
N ARG A 408 -21.95 1.62 -1.91
CA ARG A 408 -22.01 1.77 -3.37
C ARG A 408 -20.66 2.22 -3.92
N GLY A 409 -19.93 3.07 -3.19
CA GLY A 409 -18.57 3.46 -3.51
C GLY A 409 -17.63 2.26 -3.65
N VAL A 410 -17.58 1.39 -2.62
CA VAL A 410 -16.74 0.17 -2.64
C VAL A 410 -17.17 -0.82 -3.73
N TRP A 411 -18.48 -1.00 -3.95
CA TRP A 411 -18.97 -1.86 -5.03
C TRP A 411 -18.55 -1.35 -6.41
N LEU A 412 -18.76 -0.05 -6.69
CA LEU A 412 -18.42 0.56 -7.97
C LEU A 412 -16.93 0.50 -8.25
N SER A 413 -16.09 0.83 -7.27
CA SER A 413 -14.65 0.82 -7.43
C SER A 413 -14.10 -0.59 -7.71
N HIS A 414 -14.55 -1.60 -6.96
CA HIS A 414 -14.20 -2.99 -7.22
C HIS A 414 -14.68 -3.48 -8.60
N ALA A 415 -15.94 -3.20 -8.95
CA ALA A 415 -16.50 -3.63 -10.23
C ALA A 415 -15.76 -3.00 -11.41
N LEU A 416 -15.53 -1.68 -11.38
CA LEU A 416 -14.84 -0.97 -12.45
C LEU A 416 -13.36 -1.38 -12.54
N SER A 417 -12.67 -1.54 -11.41
CA SER A 417 -11.28 -2.03 -11.39
C SER A 417 -11.17 -3.43 -12.00
N GLY A 418 -12.07 -4.35 -11.61
CA GLY A 418 -12.09 -5.70 -12.15
C GLY A 418 -12.45 -5.77 -13.64
N ILE A 419 -13.38 -4.93 -14.10
CA ILE A 419 -13.71 -4.80 -15.53
C ILE A 419 -12.49 -4.31 -16.31
N CYS A 420 -11.77 -3.28 -15.83
CA CYS A 420 -10.55 -2.80 -16.47
C CYS A 420 -9.51 -3.91 -16.63
N LEU A 421 -9.27 -4.72 -15.59
CA LEU A 421 -8.33 -5.85 -15.64
C LEU A 421 -8.73 -6.93 -16.65
N ILE A 422 -10.03 -7.24 -16.76
CA ILE A 422 -10.52 -8.20 -17.77
C ILE A 422 -10.40 -7.61 -19.18
N VAL A 423 -10.74 -6.33 -19.35
CA VAL A 423 -10.61 -5.65 -20.65
C VAL A 423 -9.15 -5.62 -21.11
N MET A 424 -8.18 -5.47 -20.20
CA MET A 424 -6.75 -5.54 -20.54
C MET A 424 -6.36 -6.84 -21.25
N VAL A 425 -6.99 -7.96 -20.92
CA VAL A 425 -6.71 -9.26 -21.56
C VAL A 425 -7.16 -9.29 -23.02
N CYS A 426 -8.18 -8.51 -23.36
CA CYS A 426 -8.73 -8.45 -24.71
C CYS A 426 -7.99 -7.44 -25.62
N ILE A 427 -7.08 -6.63 -25.06
CA ILE A 427 -6.36 -5.60 -25.83
C ILE A 427 -5.15 -6.27 -26.54
N PRO A 428 -5.04 -6.14 -27.87
CA PRO A 428 -3.85 -6.57 -28.59
C PRO A 428 -2.60 -5.80 -28.12
N SER A 429 -1.45 -6.48 -28.06
CA SER A 429 -0.17 -5.91 -27.63
C SER A 429 0.27 -4.69 -28.44
N ASP A 430 -0.20 -4.56 -29.68
CA ASP A 430 0.17 -3.47 -30.60
C ASP A 430 -0.43 -2.12 -30.17
N ILE A 431 -1.52 -2.12 -29.39
CA ILE A 431 -2.24 -0.91 -28.98
C ILE A 431 -1.81 -0.46 -27.58
N VAL A 432 -0.51 -0.15 -27.44
CA VAL A 432 0.15 0.19 -26.17
C VAL A 432 -0.56 1.32 -25.41
N TRP A 433 -0.97 2.39 -26.10
CA TRP A 433 -1.63 3.54 -25.44
C TRP A 433 -2.94 3.16 -24.75
N LEU A 434 -3.71 2.23 -25.35
CA LEU A 434 -4.98 1.78 -24.80
C LEU A 434 -4.74 0.88 -23.59
N MET A 435 -3.73 0.02 -23.65
CA MET A 435 -3.32 -0.82 -22.52
C MET A 435 -2.88 0.03 -21.32
N ILE A 436 -2.09 1.07 -21.54
CA ILE A 436 -1.70 2.03 -20.49
C ILE A 436 -2.94 2.73 -19.94
N PHE A 437 -3.83 3.25 -20.79
CA PHE A 437 -5.04 3.94 -20.35
C PHE A 437 -5.94 3.05 -19.47
N VAL A 438 -6.22 1.81 -19.89
CA VAL A 438 -7.06 0.88 -19.13
C VAL A 438 -6.38 0.45 -17.82
N SER A 439 -5.07 0.23 -17.84
CA SER A 439 -4.29 -0.05 -16.62
C SER A 439 -4.36 1.10 -15.61
N MET A 440 -4.19 2.35 -16.06
CA MET A 440 -4.29 3.54 -15.22
C MET A 440 -5.71 3.75 -14.68
N ALA A 441 -6.74 3.45 -15.47
CA ALA A 441 -8.12 3.45 -14.99
C ALA A 441 -8.34 2.36 -13.91
N GLY A 442 -7.85 1.14 -14.13
CA GLY A 442 -7.91 0.05 -13.15
C GLY A 442 -7.20 0.40 -11.84
N LYS A 443 -6.04 1.07 -11.93
CA LYS A 443 -5.26 1.58 -10.79
C LYS A 443 -6.00 2.68 -10.03
N PHE A 444 -6.61 3.63 -10.73
CA PHE A 444 -7.44 4.68 -10.15
C PHE A 444 -8.57 4.08 -9.30
N PHE A 445 -9.32 3.12 -9.85
CA PHE A 445 -10.42 2.48 -9.12
C PHE A 445 -9.94 1.60 -7.96
N SER A 446 -8.80 0.92 -8.09
CA SER A 446 -8.23 0.14 -6.98
C SER A 446 -7.75 1.05 -5.83
N SER A 447 -7.10 2.17 -6.13
CA SER A 447 -6.69 3.16 -5.12
C SER A 447 -7.92 3.73 -4.38
N ALA A 448 -8.95 4.13 -5.14
CA ALA A 448 -10.23 4.58 -4.61
C ALA A 448 -10.91 3.55 -3.70
N CYS A 449 -10.85 2.27 -4.09
CA CYS A 449 -11.35 1.18 -3.27
C CYS A 449 -10.57 1.06 -1.96
N PHE A 450 -9.25 1.29 -1.99
CA PHE A 450 -8.39 1.21 -0.81
C PHE A 450 -8.83 2.24 0.23
N ASP A 451 -8.98 3.51 -0.15
CA ASP A 451 -9.45 4.56 0.75
C ASP A 451 -10.87 4.29 1.29
N THR A 452 -11.78 3.91 0.39
CA THR A 452 -13.19 3.73 0.77
C THR A 452 -13.37 2.50 1.67
N VAL A 453 -12.63 1.41 1.45
CA VAL A 453 -12.75 0.20 2.27
C VAL A 453 -12.25 0.42 3.70
N TYR A 454 -11.24 1.29 3.91
CA TYR A 454 -10.82 1.72 5.26
C TYR A 454 -11.99 2.37 6.02
N VAL A 455 -12.62 3.37 5.40
CA VAL A 455 -13.75 4.12 5.98
C VAL A 455 -14.94 3.18 6.21
N TYR A 456 -15.30 2.40 5.20
CA TYR A 456 -16.46 1.51 5.25
C TYR A 456 -16.30 0.41 6.31
N THR A 457 -15.09 -0.14 6.48
CA THR A 457 -14.79 -1.10 7.54
C THR A 457 -14.98 -0.46 8.92
N ALA A 458 -14.52 0.78 9.12
CA ALA A 458 -14.72 1.46 10.39
C ALA A 458 -16.21 1.71 10.70
N GLU A 459 -17.05 1.94 9.69
CA GLU A 459 -18.47 2.24 9.88
C GLU A 459 -19.37 1.00 10.06
N ILE A 460 -19.04 -0.15 9.44
CA ILE A 460 -19.86 -1.37 9.58
C ILE A 460 -19.73 -1.98 10.97
N PHE A 461 -18.52 -1.98 11.54
CA PHE A 461 -18.25 -2.69 12.78
C PHE A 461 -18.57 -1.83 14.01
N PRO A 462 -19.19 -2.43 15.04
CA PRO A 462 -19.57 -1.69 16.24
C PRO A 462 -18.35 -1.21 17.01
N THR A 463 -18.51 -0.10 17.73
CA THR A 463 -17.42 0.61 18.41
C THR A 463 -16.55 -0.33 19.28
N VAL A 464 -17.15 -1.32 19.95
CA VAL A 464 -16.44 -2.31 20.79
C VAL A 464 -15.44 -3.21 20.05
N VAL A 465 -15.64 -3.47 18.75
CA VAL A 465 -14.78 -4.36 17.94
C VAL A 465 -14.17 -3.66 16.71
N ARG A 466 -14.54 -2.39 16.46
CA ARG A 466 -14.15 -1.61 15.27
C ARG A 466 -12.64 -1.61 15.03
N ASN A 467 -11.85 -1.32 16.06
CA ASN A 467 -10.39 -1.27 15.94
C ASN A 467 -9.80 -2.64 15.58
N VAL A 468 -10.34 -3.71 16.17
CA VAL A 468 -9.90 -5.09 15.87
C VAL A 468 -10.31 -5.49 14.45
N ALA A 469 -11.50 -5.12 14.00
CA ALA A 469 -11.96 -5.38 12.64
C ALA A 469 -11.06 -4.67 11.60
N VAL A 470 -10.78 -3.38 11.77
CA VAL A 470 -9.89 -2.63 10.86
C VAL A 470 -8.48 -3.21 10.89
N GLY A 471 -7.91 -3.49 12.07
CA GLY A 471 -6.55 -4.02 12.20
C GLY A 471 -6.38 -5.42 11.57
N THR A 472 -7.33 -6.32 11.80
CA THR A 472 -7.30 -7.67 11.20
C THR A 472 -7.59 -7.63 9.70
N SER A 473 -8.47 -6.74 9.22
CA SER A 473 -8.70 -6.56 7.78
C SER A 473 -7.44 -6.03 7.07
N SER A 474 -6.73 -5.09 7.70
CA SER A 474 -5.44 -4.61 7.21
C SER A 474 -4.39 -5.72 7.14
N THR A 475 -4.40 -6.68 8.09
CA THR A 475 -3.55 -7.88 8.03
C THR A 475 -3.83 -8.71 6.78
N TRP A 476 -5.11 -8.96 6.46
CA TRP A 476 -5.49 -9.66 5.21
C TRP A 476 -5.08 -8.90 3.95
N ALA A 477 -5.14 -7.57 3.98
CA ALA A 477 -4.59 -6.73 2.91
C ALA A 477 -3.10 -7.00 2.70
N ARG A 478 -2.31 -7.06 3.77
CA ARG A 478 -0.87 -7.35 3.68
C ARG A 478 -0.59 -8.75 3.15
N ILE A 479 -1.42 -9.74 3.46
CA ILE A 479 -1.32 -11.07 2.83
C ILE A 479 -1.55 -10.97 1.32
N GLY A 480 -2.50 -10.16 0.85
CA GLY A 480 -2.68 -9.89 -0.58
C GLY A 480 -1.48 -9.17 -1.22
N ALA A 481 -0.89 -8.20 -0.51
CA ALA A 481 0.33 -7.53 -0.97
C ALA A 481 1.54 -8.47 -1.05
N LEU A 482 1.63 -9.47 -0.16
CA LEU A 482 2.69 -10.48 -0.16
C LEU A 482 2.64 -11.37 -1.41
N THR A 483 1.45 -11.66 -1.94
CA THR A 483 1.31 -12.53 -3.12
C THR A 483 1.40 -11.76 -4.44
N ALA A 484 1.21 -10.44 -4.44
CA ALA A 484 1.22 -9.60 -5.64
C ALA A 484 2.52 -9.64 -6.46
N PRO A 485 3.73 -9.71 -5.87
CA PRO A 485 4.97 -9.79 -6.65
C PRO A 485 5.08 -11.04 -7.54
N PHE A 486 4.38 -12.13 -7.22
CA PHE A 486 4.44 -13.39 -7.95
C PHE A 486 3.53 -13.45 -9.19
N VAL A 487 2.94 -12.31 -9.57
CA VAL A 487 2.07 -12.19 -10.76
C VAL A 487 2.79 -12.60 -12.05
N HIS A 488 4.08 -12.28 -12.20
CA HIS A 488 4.85 -12.64 -13.39
C HIS A 488 5.10 -14.16 -13.47
N GLN A 489 5.58 -14.75 -12.37
CA GLN A 489 5.81 -16.20 -12.30
C GLN A 489 4.52 -17.01 -12.49
N LEU A 490 3.38 -16.46 -12.06
CA LEU A 490 2.09 -17.08 -12.34
C LEU A 490 1.79 -17.14 -13.86
N ALA A 491 2.19 -16.12 -14.61
CA ALA A 491 2.03 -16.06 -16.07
C ALA A 491 2.85 -17.16 -16.76
N GLU A 492 4.09 -17.38 -16.31
CA GLU A 492 5.02 -18.37 -16.87
C GLU A 492 4.56 -19.80 -16.67
N VAL A 493 4.00 -20.13 -15.49
CA VAL A 493 3.57 -21.50 -15.15
C VAL A 493 2.18 -21.83 -15.70
N THR A 494 1.37 -20.82 -16.02
CA THR A 494 -0.02 -21.01 -16.48
C THR A 494 -0.24 -20.52 -17.90
N TYR A 495 -0.85 -19.34 -18.07
CA TYR A 495 -1.05 -18.66 -19.34
C TYR A 495 -0.93 -17.14 -19.15
N PRO A 496 -0.51 -16.37 -20.18
CA PRO A 496 -0.29 -14.92 -20.07
C PRO A 496 -1.51 -14.09 -19.63
N TRP A 497 -2.73 -14.58 -19.89
CA TRP A 497 -3.97 -13.88 -19.54
C TRP A 497 -4.41 -14.09 -18.09
N VAL A 498 -3.95 -15.16 -17.43
CA VAL A 498 -4.36 -15.57 -16.07
C VAL A 498 -4.07 -14.49 -15.02
N PRO A 499 -2.89 -13.86 -14.99
CA PRO A 499 -2.54 -12.91 -13.92
C PRO A 499 -3.36 -11.62 -13.94
N MET A 500 -4.10 -11.33 -15.02
CA MET A 500 -5.01 -10.18 -15.12
C MET A 500 -6.48 -10.62 -15.01
N ALA A 501 -6.89 -11.68 -15.73
CA ALA A 501 -8.28 -12.12 -15.74
C ALA A 501 -8.76 -12.67 -14.40
N VAL A 502 -7.95 -13.52 -13.75
CA VAL A 502 -8.37 -14.18 -12.50
C VAL A 502 -8.51 -13.16 -11.37
N PRO A 503 -7.52 -12.28 -11.10
CA PRO A 503 -7.69 -11.21 -10.12
C PRO A 503 -8.81 -10.24 -10.49
N GLY A 504 -9.00 -9.92 -11.78
CA GLY A 504 -10.11 -9.11 -12.25
C GLY A 504 -11.48 -9.71 -11.91
N ALA A 505 -11.68 -11.00 -12.20
CA ALA A 505 -12.90 -11.72 -11.85
C ALA A 505 -13.12 -11.81 -10.33
N MET A 506 -12.06 -12.11 -9.56
CA MET A 506 -12.11 -12.14 -8.09
C MET A 506 -12.55 -10.80 -7.49
N THR A 507 -12.18 -9.69 -8.15
CA THR A 507 -12.51 -8.32 -7.70
C THR A 507 -13.94 -7.94 -8.01
N ILE A 508 -14.46 -8.35 -9.17
CA ILE A 508 -15.89 -8.23 -9.46
C ILE A 508 -16.70 -9.01 -8.42
N VAL A 509 -16.28 -10.23 -8.10
CA VAL A 509 -16.91 -11.03 -7.04
C VAL A 509 -16.84 -10.30 -5.69
N ALA A 510 -15.72 -9.68 -5.34
CA ALA A 510 -15.60 -8.90 -4.10
C ALA A 510 -16.61 -7.73 -4.07
N GLY A 511 -16.71 -6.97 -5.16
CA GLY A 511 -17.70 -5.92 -5.31
C GLY A 511 -19.14 -6.44 -5.14
N LEU A 512 -19.49 -7.55 -5.80
CA LEU A 512 -20.82 -8.16 -5.69
C LEU A 512 -21.12 -8.65 -4.27
N LEU A 513 -20.13 -9.18 -3.56
CA LEU A 513 -20.28 -9.60 -2.17
C LEU A 513 -20.49 -8.39 -1.24
N VAL A 514 -19.84 -7.25 -1.52
CA VAL A 514 -20.05 -6.00 -0.74
C VAL A 514 -21.49 -5.50 -0.81
N LEU A 515 -22.23 -5.78 -1.89
CA LEU A 515 -23.67 -5.43 -1.95
C LEU A 515 -24.51 -6.14 -0.87
N LEU A 516 -24.03 -7.27 -0.34
CA LEU A 516 -24.67 -8.00 0.76
C LEU A 516 -24.45 -7.36 2.13
N LEU A 517 -23.61 -6.34 2.22
CA LEU A 517 -23.27 -5.61 3.44
C LEU A 517 -24.20 -4.41 3.67
N PRO A 518 -24.36 -3.95 4.92
CA PRO A 518 -25.26 -2.84 5.23
C PRO A 518 -24.75 -1.49 4.69
N GLU A 519 -25.65 -0.64 4.21
CA GLU A 519 -25.35 0.77 3.94
C GLU A 519 -25.13 1.52 5.24
N THR A 520 -24.10 2.37 5.30
CA THR A 520 -23.71 3.14 6.49
C THR A 520 -24.04 4.62 6.40
N LYS A 521 -24.28 5.14 5.19
CA LYS A 521 -24.62 6.54 4.95
C LYS A 521 -25.88 6.96 5.74
N ASP A 522 -25.77 8.09 6.43
CA ASP A 522 -26.82 8.75 7.23
C ASP A 522 -27.45 7.84 8.32
N LYS A 523 -26.72 6.81 8.77
CA LYS A 523 -27.15 5.92 9.86
C LYS A 523 -26.31 6.12 11.12
N THR A 524 -26.94 5.91 12.27
CA THR A 524 -26.24 5.88 13.55
C THR A 524 -25.39 4.61 13.64
N LEU A 525 -24.11 4.79 13.98
CA LEU A 525 -23.15 3.69 14.08
C LEU A 525 -23.47 2.84 15.34
N PRO A 526 -23.42 1.50 15.24
CA PRO A 526 -23.69 0.64 16.37
C PRO A 526 -22.57 0.72 17.41
N ASP A 527 -22.92 0.75 18.69
CA ASP A 527 -21.93 0.78 19.77
C ASP A 527 -21.66 -0.63 20.31
N THR A 528 -22.70 -1.47 20.41
CA THR A 528 -22.61 -2.82 20.96
C THR A 528 -22.61 -3.91 19.88
N LEU A 529 -22.13 -5.11 20.23
CA LEU A 529 -22.18 -6.29 19.34
C LEU A 529 -23.62 -6.66 18.93
N GLU A 530 -24.58 -6.53 19.86
CA GLU A 530 -25.98 -6.84 19.60
C GLU A 530 -26.61 -5.84 18.63
N GLU A 531 -26.30 -4.55 18.78
CA GLU A 531 -26.71 -3.50 17.84
C GLU A 531 -26.07 -3.72 16.47
N GLY A 532 -24.78 -4.09 16.43
CA GLY A 532 -24.07 -4.41 15.19
C GLY A 532 -24.71 -5.59 14.45
N GLU A 533 -25.10 -6.64 15.17
CA GLU A 533 -25.81 -7.79 14.59
C GLU A 533 -27.18 -7.38 14.04
N ARG A 534 -27.94 -6.54 14.75
CA ARG A 534 -29.23 -6.01 14.25
C ARG A 534 -29.04 -5.10 13.04
N PHE A 535 -28.01 -4.26 13.05
CA PHE A 535 -27.66 -3.37 11.95
C PHE A 535 -27.34 -4.15 10.67
N ALA A 536 -26.51 -5.20 10.80
CA ALA A 536 -26.18 -6.10 9.70
C ALA A 536 -27.39 -6.92 9.21
N ARG A 537 -28.33 -7.28 10.10
CA ARG A 537 -29.54 -8.06 9.75
C ARG A 537 -30.68 -7.22 9.15
N LYS A 538 -30.90 -5.97 9.59
CA LYS A 538 -32.04 -5.14 9.14
C LYS A 538 -32.10 -5.05 7.61
N GLN A 539 -30.95 -4.93 6.96
CA GLN A 539 -30.89 -4.88 5.50
C GLN A 539 -31.25 -6.19 4.80
N TYR A 540 -31.05 -7.34 5.44
CA TYR A 540 -31.50 -8.63 4.89
C TYR A 540 -33.04 -8.71 4.85
N ILE A 541 -33.71 -8.07 5.82
CA ILE A 541 -35.17 -8.00 5.88
C ILE A 541 -35.68 -6.99 4.84
N ASP A 542 -35.07 -5.81 4.73
CA ASP A 542 -35.48 -4.79 3.73
C ASP A 542 -35.30 -5.30 2.29
N CYS A 543 -34.18 -5.97 1.97
CA CYS A 543 -34.01 -6.62 0.65
C CYS A 543 -35.02 -7.74 0.38
N ARG A 544 -35.49 -8.46 1.42
CA ARG A 544 -36.51 -9.51 1.27
C ARG A 544 -37.90 -8.92 1.10
N ALA A 545 -38.20 -7.82 1.81
CA ALA A 545 -39.45 -7.08 1.68
C ALA A 545 -39.55 -6.39 0.30
N GLU A 546 -38.48 -5.79 -0.21
CA GLU A 546 -38.43 -5.24 -1.57
C GLU A 546 -38.59 -6.33 -2.65
N LYS A 547 -37.96 -7.50 -2.47
CA LYS A 547 -38.16 -8.64 -3.38
C LYS A 547 -39.55 -9.27 -3.30
N CYS A 548 -40.20 -9.25 -2.13
CA CYS A 548 -41.59 -9.71 -1.98
C CYS A 548 -42.59 -8.73 -2.61
N ASN A 549 -42.36 -7.42 -2.50
CA ASN A 549 -43.21 -6.39 -3.12
C ASN A 549 -43.02 -6.28 -4.65
N GLY A 550 -41.96 -6.86 -5.20
CA GLY A 550 -41.76 -6.99 -6.65
C GLY A 550 -42.58 -8.12 -7.31
N PHE A 551 -43.16 -9.04 -6.51
CA PHE A 551 -43.97 -10.16 -7.01
C PHE A 551 -45.48 -10.01 -6.70
N SER A 552 -45.90 -8.99 -5.95
CA SER A 552 -47.29 -8.84 -5.48
C SER A 552 -48.09 -7.76 -6.20
N LYS A 553 -47.67 -7.30 -7.39
CA LYS A 553 -48.36 -6.22 -8.14
C LYS A 553 -49.18 -6.67 -9.36
N GLU A 554 -49.42 -7.97 -9.55
CA GLU A 554 -50.22 -8.46 -10.69
C GLU A 554 -51.62 -9.01 -10.37
N ASP A 555 -52.08 -9.13 -9.12
CA ASP A 555 -53.34 -9.88 -8.84
C ASP A 555 -54.47 -9.13 -8.10
N GLU A 556 -54.45 -7.80 -7.95
CA GLU A 556 -55.55 -7.07 -7.27
C GLU A 556 -56.20 -5.93 -8.08
N THR A 557 -56.44 -6.14 -9.37
CA THR A 557 -57.42 -5.34 -10.12
C THR A 557 -58.40 -6.23 -10.86
N GLY A 558 -59.37 -6.77 -10.12
CA GLY A 558 -60.47 -7.52 -10.71
C GLY A 558 -61.45 -8.07 -9.69
N GLN A 559 -62.23 -7.20 -9.04
CA GLN A 559 -63.64 -7.41 -8.61
C GLN A 559 -64.05 -6.43 -7.49
N ARG A 560 -64.62 -5.27 -7.87
CA ARG A 560 -66.03 -4.88 -7.63
C ARG A 560 -66.24 -3.41 -7.92
#